data_AF-A0A8G2CIU2-F1
#
_entry.id   AF-A0A8G2CIU2-F1
#
_cell.length_a   1.000
_cell.length_b   1.000
_cell.length_c   1.000
_cell.angle_alpha   90.00
_cell.angle_beta   90.00
_cell.angle_gamma   90.00
#
_symmetry.space_group_name_H-M   'P 1'
#
loop_
_entity.id
_entity.type
_entity.pdbx_description
1 polymer ?
#
loop_
_entity_poly.entity_id
_entity_poly.type
_entity_poly.pdbx_seq_one_letter_code
_entity_poly.pdbx_strand_id
1 'polypeptide(L)'
;MPDKRPPVMRRPRFTTLDLFRLMDSYVRAGEEMVGRPWRLTADAARRSAALVEQGLLGPWSAANLVQGLGTEYFNLLANLATAVPTAIENIANRLDNPPAGLLSDYQVPIAGADPEEIGTMFEVGPAGDVPFTLPARVIDASQGWAAWYVDRAAITALLDAATAAAFEPLDCGGGRSLVTLLAIDFRVSDFGRYREIQLAVSLTPRESAAEPGAFYVRIIVSDGFSVEPGRRAWGFDKDVFTDLPVRYRADHAVFHTGDDRPGDFALRLPRFGSGRSVDVPVVIYSVRAPDAADAIAGPVRIVLNRSGSGEATQIGGSVGLRLGDPALGHCFCSAPGVGCLCETLRRLGLDRALPAANGWTERMTGQLEAPCPLG
;
A
#
# COMPACT_ATOMS: atom_id res chain seq x y z
N MET A 1 12.08 -13.49 -49.38
CA MET A 1 10.74 -12.95 -49.11
C MET A 1 10.55 -12.89 -47.61
N PRO A 2 10.22 -11.73 -47.00
CA PRO A 2 10.00 -11.66 -45.57
C PRO A 2 8.61 -12.22 -45.22
N ASP A 3 8.59 -13.12 -44.24
CA ASP A 3 7.42 -13.80 -43.69
C ASP A 3 6.51 -12.78 -42.97
N LYS A 4 5.49 -12.28 -43.67
CA LYS A 4 4.46 -11.40 -43.09
C LYS A 4 3.45 -12.24 -42.33
N ARG A 5 3.74 -12.55 -41.07
CA ARG A 5 2.71 -13.04 -40.15
C ARG A 5 1.69 -11.92 -39.89
N PRO A 6 0.38 -12.20 -39.97
CA PRO A 6 -0.64 -11.18 -39.71
C PRO A 6 -0.54 -10.71 -38.24
N PRO A 7 -0.80 -9.42 -37.97
CA PRO A 7 -0.81 -8.90 -36.61
C PRO A 7 -1.86 -9.64 -35.80
N VAL A 8 -1.43 -10.28 -34.71
CA VAL A 8 -2.32 -10.93 -33.74
C VAL A 8 -3.20 -9.83 -33.14
N MET A 9 -4.47 -9.76 -33.54
CA MET A 9 -5.47 -8.94 -32.88
C MET A 9 -5.58 -9.41 -31.42
N ARG A 10 -4.96 -8.66 -30.50
CA ARG A 10 -5.17 -8.85 -29.06
C ARG A 10 -6.63 -8.51 -28.78
N ARG A 11 -7.44 -9.52 -28.46
CA ARG A 11 -8.81 -9.30 -27.97
C ARG A 11 -8.74 -8.38 -26.74
N PRO A 12 -9.55 -7.31 -26.66
CA PRO A 12 -9.64 -6.51 -25.45
C PRO A 12 -10.13 -7.44 -24.33
N ARG A 13 -9.25 -7.69 -23.36
CA ARG A 13 -9.62 -8.43 -22.15
C ARG A 13 -10.23 -7.41 -21.19
N PHE A 14 -11.54 -7.47 -21.02
CA PHE A 14 -12.20 -6.80 -19.90
C PHE A 14 -11.54 -7.28 -18.61
N THR A 15 -10.99 -6.35 -17.85
CA THR A 15 -10.42 -6.67 -16.53
C THR A 15 -11.53 -6.72 -15.49
N THR A 16 -11.32 -7.41 -14.38
CA THR A 16 -12.23 -7.39 -13.22
C THR A 16 -12.50 -5.95 -12.75
N LEU A 17 -11.51 -5.06 -12.91
CA LEU A 17 -11.64 -3.64 -12.61
C LEU A 17 -12.60 -2.92 -13.58
N ASP A 18 -12.58 -3.27 -14.88
CA ASP A 18 -13.52 -2.70 -15.86
C ASP A 18 -14.96 -3.15 -15.58
N LEU A 19 -15.12 -4.41 -15.18
CA LEU A 19 -16.43 -4.94 -14.77
C LEU A 19 -16.93 -4.26 -13.49
N PHE A 20 -16.05 -4.01 -12.52
CA PHE A 20 -16.39 -3.31 -11.28
C PHE A 20 -16.77 -1.84 -11.55
N ARG A 21 -16.01 -1.13 -12.39
CA ARG A 21 -16.33 0.25 -12.79
C ARG A 21 -17.69 0.32 -13.48
N LEU A 22 -17.97 -0.64 -14.34
CA LEU A 22 -19.27 -0.76 -15.00
C LEU A 22 -20.40 -1.01 -13.97
N MET A 23 -20.17 -1.89 -12.98
CA MET A 23 -21.14 -2.17 -11.93
C MET A 23 -21.39 -0.99 -10.97
N ASP A 24 -20.35 -0.29 -10.47
CA ASP A 24 -20.53 0.93 -9.65
C ASP A 24 -21.31 1.98 -10.43
N SER A 25 -20.93 2.20 -11.70
CA SER A 25 -21.62 3.15 -12.57
C SER A 25 -23.08 2.74 -12.81
N TYR A 26 -23.37 1.44 -12.96
CA TYR A 26 -24.73 0.93 -13.12
C TYR A 26 -25.59 1.08 -11.87
N VAL A 27 -25.07 0.74 -10.69
CA VAL A 27 -25.80 0.88 -9.42
C VAL A 27 -26.14 2.35 -9.15
N ARG A 28 -25.16 3.24 -9.35
CA ARG A 28 -25.36 4.69 -9.17
C ARG A 28 -26.26 5.29 -10.24
N ALA A 29 -26.21 4.77 -11.47
CA ALA A 29 -27.20 5.12 -12.48
C ALA A 29 -28.61 4.78 -11.99
N GLY A 30 -28.81 3.63 -11.35
CA GLY A 30 -30.08 3.28 -10.71
C GLY A 30 -30.48 4.28 -9.62
N GLU A 31 -29.56 4.64 -8.73
CA GLU A 31 -29.82 5.63 -7.66
C GLU A 31 -30.19 7.02 -8.21
N GLU A 32 -29.51 7.48 -9.26
CA GLU A 32 -29.78 8.77 -9.89
C GLU A 32 -31.04 8.73 -10.76
N MET A 33 -31.27 7.66 -11.54
CA MET A 33 -32.42 7.57 -12.44
C MET A 33 -33.72 7.23 -11.73
N VAL A 34 -33.69 6.54 -10.59
CA VAL A 34 -34.89 6.14 -9.84
C VAL A 34 -34.99 6.89 -8.53
N GLY A 35 -33.91 6.92 -7.74
CA GLY A 35 -33.90 7.53 -6.42
C GLY A 35 -34.08 9.04 -6.46
N ARG A 36 -33.47 9.74 -7.42
CA ARG A 36 -33.61 11.20 -7.53
C ARG A 36 -35.02 11.64 -7.95
N PRO A 37 -35.67 11.08 -9.00
CA PRO A 37 -37.07 11.37 -9.28
C PRO A 37 -38.00 11.09 -8.11
N TRP A 38 -37.76 10.00 -7.38
CA TRP A 38 -38.53 9.67 -6.18
C TRP A 38 -38.40 10.73 -5.09
N ARG A 39 -37.16 11.13 -4.75
CA ARG A 39 -36.90 12.19 -3.77
C ARG A 39 -37.53 13.52 -4.19
N LEU A 40 -37.36 13.92 -5.45
CA LEU A 40 -37.95 15.15 -6.00
C LEU A 40 -39.48 15.13 -5.88
N THR A 41 -40.11 14.00 -6.19
CA THR A 41 -41.56 13.82 -6.08
C THR A 41 -42.03 13.86 -4.63
N ALA A 42 -41.32 13.17 -3.72
CA ALA A 42 -41.64 13.16 -2.31
C ALA A 42 -41.51 14.56 -1.68
N ASP A 43 -40.47 15.31 -2.03
CA ASP A 43 -40.26 16.66 -1.51
C ASP A 43 -41.28 17.64 -2.10
N ALA A 44 -41.62 17.53 -3.39
CA ALA A 44 -42.70 18.31 -3.99
C ALA A 44 -44.06 18.01 -3.34
N ALA A 45 -44.33 16.73 -3.02
CA ALA A 45 -45.55 16.33 -2.31
C ALA A 45 -45.60 16.93 -0.89
N ARG A 46 -44.48 16.90 -0.15
CA ARG A 46 -44.38 17.51 1.20
C ARG A 46 -44.59 19.02 1.14
N ARG A 47 -43.96 19.72 0.19
CA ARG A 47 -44.15 21.17 0.01
C ARG A 47 -45.58 21.51 -0.40
N SER A 48 -46.17 20.72 -1.30
CA SER A 48 -47.57 20.89 -1.70
C SER A 48 -48.53 20.65 -0.52
N ALA A 49 -48.27 19.64 0.31
CA ALA A 49 -49.05 19.39 1.52
C ALA A 49 -48.94 20.55 2.52
N ALA A 50 -47.73 21.09 2.72
CA ALA A 50 -47.52 22.26 3.58
C ALA A 50 -48.24 23.52 3.06
N LEU A 51 -48.26 23.74 1.73
CA LEU A 51 -49.01 24.84 1.11
C LEU A 51 -50.53 24.67 1.31
N VAL A 52 -51.05 23.45 1.19
CA VAL A 52 -52.46 23.14 1.45
C VAL A 52 -52.81 23.36 2.91
N GLU A 53 -51.98 22.89 3.84
CA GLU A 53 -52.18 23.09 5.28
C GLU A 53 -52.20 24.58 5.65
N GLN A 54 -51.23 25.36 5.13
CA GLN A 54 -51.18 26.81 5.32
C GLN A 54 -52.36 27.52 4.66
N GLY A 55 -52.85 27.05 3.50
CA GLY A 55 -54.01 27.61 2.83
C GLY A 55 -55.33 27.32 3.56
N LEU A 56 -55.45 26.17 4.22
CA LEU A 56 -56.63 25.78 5.00
C LEU A 56 -56.68 26.45 6.38
N LEU A 57 -55.52 26.71 7.00
CA LEU A 57 -55.40 27.29 8.34
C LEU A 57 -55.07 28.79 8.35
N GLY A 58 -54.68 29.36 7.21
CA GLY A 58 -54.22 30.74 7.07
C GLY A 58 -55.16 31.66 6.28
N PRO A 59 -54.85 32.97 6.17
CA PRO A 59 -55.69 33.97 5.50
C PRO A 59 -55.56 33.97 3.97
N TRP A 60 -55.15 32.86 3.35
CA TRP A 60 -54.84 32.84 1.92
C TRP A 60 -56.10 32.74 1.07
N SER A 61 -56.13 33.46 -0.05
CA SER A 61 -57.19 33.29 -1.05
C SER A 61 -57.00 31.98 -1.80
N ALA A 62 -58.10 31.36 -2.24
CA ALA A 62 -58.07 30.14 -3.06
C ALA A 62 -57.21 30.31 -4.33
N ALA A 63 -57.15 31.54 -4.88
CA ALA A 63 -56.32 31.88 -6.03
C ALA A 63 -54.82 31.72 -5.72
N ASN A 64 -54.36 32.17 -4.56
CA ASN A 64 -52.96 32.05 -4.16
C ASN A 64 -52.54 30.60 -3.90
N LEU A 65 -53.44 29.80 -3.33
CA LEU A 65 -53.20 28.36 -3.14
C LEU A 65 -53.05 27.63 -4.48
N VAL A 66 -53.95 27.88 -5.43
CA VAL A 66 -53.89 27.28 -6.77
C VAL A 66 -52.63 27.71 -7.51
N GLN A 67 -52.24 28.99 -7.42
CA GLN A 67 -51.01 29.49 -8.02
C GLN A 67 -49.75 28.85 -7.39
N GLY A 68 -49.73 28.69 -6.06
CA GLY A 68 -48.64 28.02 -5.34
C GLY A 68 -48.48 26.55 -5.75
N LEU A 69 -49.59 25.81 -5.79
CA LEU A 69 -49.61 24.42 -6.26
C LEU A 69 -49.19 24.29 -7.73
N GLY A 70 -49.65 25.20 -8.60
CA GLY A 70 -49.26 25.25 -10.00
C GLY A 70 -47.76 25.50 -10.18
N THR A 71 -47.17 26.37 -9.36
CA THR A 71 -45.73 26.66 -9.36
C THR A 71 -44.93 25.43 -8.90
N GLU A 72 -45.34 24.78 -7.81
CA GLU A 72 -44.67 23.57 -7.32
C GLU A 72 -44.76 22.40 -8.31
N TYR A 73 -45.90 22.25 -8.99
CA TYR A 73 -46.06 21.26 -10.03
C TYR A 73 -45.13 21.52 -11.22
N PHE A 74 -45.03 22.77 -11.68
CA PHE A 74 -44.11 23.16 -12.75
C PHE A 74 -42.64 22.91 -12.35
N ASN A 75 -42.27 23.29 -11.12
CA ASN A 75 -40.94 23.04 -10.58
C ASN A 75 -40.62 21.54 -10.52
N LEU A 76 -41.57 20.70 -10.12
CA LEU A 76 -41.40 19.25 -10.13
C LEU A 76 -41.16 18.75 -11.55
N LEU A 77 -41.99 19.14 -12.53
CA LEU A 77 -41.84 18.71 -13.91
C LEU A 77 -40.49 19.13 -14.51
N ALA A 78 -40.05 20.36 -14.27
CA ALA A 78 -38.75 20.84 -14.72
C ALA A 78 -37.58 20.04 -14.09
N ASN A 79 -37.65 19.78 -12.78
CA ASN A 79 -36.63 18.98 -12.10
C ASN A 79 -36.62 17.52 -12.59
N LEU A 80 -37.78 16.93 -12.85
CA LEU A 80 -37.87 15.58 -13.43
C LEU A 80 -37.32 15.51 -14.85
N ALA A 81 -37.59 16.53 -15.67
CA ALA A 81 -37.10 16.61 -17.05
C ALA A 81 -35.56 16.70 -17.13
N THR A 82 -34.92 17.33 -16.15
CA THR A 82 -33.45 17.44 -16.07
C THR A 82 -32.78 16.25 -15.37
N ALA A 83 -33.51 15.46 -14.59
CA ALA A 83 -32.94 14.37 -13.79
C ALA A 83 -32.22 13.32 -14.65
N VAL A 84 -32.84 12.89 -15.76
CA VAL A 84 -32.26 11.85 -16.63
C VAL A 84 -31.03 12.37 -17.41
N PRO A 85 -31.07 13.53 -18.09
CA PRO A 85 -29.88 14.08 -18.75
C PRO A 85 -28.70 14.30 -17.79
N THR A 86 -28.94 14.86 -16.60
CA THR A 86 -27.88 15.06 -15.60
C THR A 86 -27.35 13.73 -15.08
N ALA A 87 -28.19 12.71 -14.90
CA ALA A 87 -27.73 11.39 -14.52
C ALA A 87 -26.80 10.80 -15.59
N ILE A 88 -27.18 10.87 -16.87
CA ILE A 88 -26.37 10.39 -18.00
C ILE A 88 -25.01 11.11 -18.06
N GLU A 89 -25.01 12.44 -17.93
CA GLU A 89 -23.79 13.24 -17.92
C GLU A 89 -22.87 12.87 -16.75
N ASN A 90 -23.43 12.69 -15.55
CA ASN A 90 -22.68 12.27 -14.37
C ASN A 90 -22.09 10.85 -14.52
N ILE A 91 -22.84 9.92 -15.12
CA ILE A 91 -22.37 8.56 -15.40
C ILE A 91 -21.22 8.59 -16.42
N ALA A 92 -21.40 9.33 -17.53
CA ALA A 92 -20.38 9.46 -18.57
C ALA A 92 -19.09 10.08 -18.02
N ASN A 93 -19.21 11.21 -17.31
CA ASN A 93 -18.06 11.88 -16.72
C ASN A 93 -17.34 10.99 -15.69
N ARG A 94 -18.06 10.17 -14.94
CA ARG A 94 -17.46 9.24 -13.95
C ARG A 94 -16.76 8.05 -14.59
N LEU A 95 -17.28 7.55 -15.72
CA LEU A 95 -16.63 6.50 -16.51
C LEU A 95 -15.30 7.01 -17.10
N ASP A 96 -15.29 8.26 -17.57
CA ASP A 96 -14.10 8.91 -18.14
C ASP A 96 -13.11 9.39 -17.05
N ASN A 97 -13.62 9.82 -15.89
CA ASN A 97 -12.86 10.41 -14.79
C ASN A 97 -13.24 9.77 -13.45
N PRO A 98 -12.68 8.59 -13.11
CA PRO A 98 -13.00 7.92 -11.86
C PRO A 98 -12.50 8.76 -10.66
N PRO A 99 -13.33 8.97 -9.62
CA PRO A 99 -12.93 9.67 -8.39
C PRO A 99 -11.63 9.12 -7.78
N ALA A 100 -10.75 10.02 -7.32
CA ALA A 100 -9.61 9.63 -6.51
C ALA A 100 -10.10 8.97 -5.21
N GLY A 101 -9.58 7.78 -4.89
CA GLY A 101 -9.98 7.05 -3.68
C GLY A 101 -11.15 6.07 -3.84
N LEU A 102 -11.71 5.88 -5.06
CA LEU A 102 -12.79 4.92 -5.29
C LEU A 102 -12.47 3.49 -4.82
N LEU A 103 -11.18 3.15 -4.75
CA LEU A 103 -10.68 1.86 -4.27
C LEU A 103 -10.13 1.89 -2.83
N SER A 104 -9.89 3.07 -2.23
CA SER A 104 -9.43 3.18 -0.84
C SER A 104 -10.58 3.15 0.15
N ASP A 105 -11.76 3.60 -0.26
CA ASP A 105 -12.90 3.82 0.64
C ASP A 105 -13.87 2.62 0.65
N TYR A 106 -13.74 1.70 -0.30
CA TYR A 106 -14.51 0.45 -0.33
C TYR A 106 -13.69 -0.71 0.22
N GLN A 107 -14.05 -1.16 1.43
CA GLN A 107 -13.72 -2.49 1.94
C GLN A 107 -14.54 -3.53 1.16
N VAL A 108 -14.19 -3.76 -0.10
CA VAL A 108 -14.72 -4.93 -0.81
C VAL A 108 -14.01 -6.14 -0.21
N PRO A 109 -14.73 -7.19 0.21
CA PRO A 109 -14.13 -8.50 0.41
C PRO A 109 -13.44 -8.86 -0.91
N ILE A 110 -12.11 -8.78 -0.95
CA ILE A 110 -11.35 -9.18 -2.13
C ILE A 110 -11.56 -10.69 -2.19
N ALA A 111 -12.23 -11.20 -3.23
CA ALA A 111 -12.39 -12.63 -3.41
C ALA A 111 -10.98 -13.30 -3.41
N GLY A 112 -10.78 -14.28 -2.54
CA GLY A 112 -9.47 -14.88 -2.26
C GLY A 112 -8.64 -14.22 -1.14
N ALA A 113 -9.20 -13.24 -0.42
CA ALA A 113 -8.57 -12.66 0.78
C ALA A 113 -8.69 -13.55 2.02
N ASP A 114 -9.65 -14.48 2.03
CA ASP A 114 -9.63 -15.56 3.01
C ASP A 114 -8.33 -16.36 2.83
N PRO A 115 -7.69 -16.83 3.93
CA PRO A 115 -6.58 -17.77 3.83
C PRO A 115 -7.04 -19.00 3.05
N GLU A 116 -6.54 -19.19 1.83
CA GLU A 116 -6.58 -20.53 1.23
C GLU A 116 -5.54 -21.37 1.99
N GLU A 117 -5.94 -22.53 2.50
CA GLU A 117 -5.04 -23.49 3.17
C GLU A 117 -4.09 -24.14 2.15
N ILE A 118 -3.22 -23.34 1.55
CA ILE A 118 -2.14 -23.80 0.68
C ILE A 118 -0.85 -23.57 1.46
N GLY A 119 -0.44 -24.59 2.21
CA GLY A 119 0.92 -24.71 2.74
C GLY A 119 1.02 -25.02 4.23
N THR A 120 2.17 -24.71 4.83
CA THR A 120 2.52 -25.15 6.19
C THR A 120 1.88 -24.20 7.21
N MET A 121 1.05 -24.75 8.09
CA MET A 121 0.44 -24.01 9.20
C MET A 121 1.38 -23.98 10.40
N PHE A 122 1.59 -22.79 10.95
CA PHE A 122 2.32 -22.53 12.18
C PHE A 122 1.36 -21.95 13.20
N GLU A 123 1.52 -22.36 14.44
CA GLU A 123 0.87 -21.74 15.58
C GLU A 123 1.78 -20.65 16.14
N VAL A 124 1.29 -19.41 16.11
CA VAL A 124 1.98 -18.20 16.59
C VAL A 124 1.23 -17.55 17.74
N GLY A 125 1.94 -16.74 18.53
CA GLY A 125 1.43 -16.14 19.77
C GLY A 125 2.06 -16.77 21.02
N PRO A 126 1.94 -16.12 22.20
CA PRO A 126 2.55 -16.58 23.44
C PRO A 126 2.11 -17.99 23.87
N ALA A 127 0.93 -18.43 23.40
CA ALA A 127 0.35 -19.74 23.68
C ALA A 127 0.26 -20.65 22.44
N GLY A 128 0.73 -20.20 21.26
CA GLY A 128 0.59 -20.96 20.01
C GLY A 128 -0.86 -21.11 19.55
N ASP A 129 -1.67 -20.08 19.69
CA ASP A 129 -3.12 -20.14 19.42
C ASP A 129 -3.56 -19.40 18.15
N VAL A 130 -2.65 -18.67 17.50
CA VAL A 130 -2.94 -17.96 16.25
C VAL A 130 -2.40 -18.78 15.07
N PRO A 131 -3.26 -19.36 14.21
CA PRO A 131 -2.80 -20.07 13.02
C PRO A 131 -2.22 -19.06 12.01
N PHE A 132 -1.09 -19.43 11.42
CA PHE A 132 -0.36 -18.66 10.41
C PHE A 132 0.12 -19.59 9.30
N THR A 133 -0.18 -19.25 8.05
CA THR A 133 0.10 -20.12 6.91
C THR A 133 1.22 -19.54 6.07
N LEU A 134 2.15 -20.41 5.67
CA LEU A 134 3.11 -20.10 4.61
C LEU A 134 2.68 -20.76 3.30
N PRO A 135 2.80 -20.07 2.16
CA PRO A 135 3.40 -18.76 1.99
C PRO A 135 2.47 -17.62 2.43
N ALA A 136 3.03 -16.57 3.03
CA ALA A 136 2.24 -15.44 3.48
C ALA A 136 1.97 -14.47 2.33
N ARG A 137 0.74 -13.97 2.25
CA ARG A 137 0.28 -13.16 1.12
C ARG A 137 0.16 -11.69 1.48
N VAL A 138 0.56 -10.86 0.53
CA VAL A 138 0.25 -9.44 0.45
C VAL A 138 -0.74 -9.30 -0.69
N ILE A 139 -1.98 -8.96 -0.36
CA ILE A 139 -3.05 -8.84 -1.35
C ILE A 139 -3.11 -7.40 -1.87
N ASP A 140 -2.81 -6.44 -1.01
CA ASP A 140 -2.76 -5.04 -1.40
C ASP A 140 -1.87 -4.21 -0.47
N ALA A 141 -0.89 -3.52 -1.06
CA ALA A 141 -0.04 -2.57 -0.36
C ALA A 141 0.41 -1.44 -1.30
N SER A 142 0.70 -0.28 -0.73
CA SER A 142 1.51 0.74 -1.42
C SER A 142 2.96 0.60 -0.97
N GLN A 143 3.91 0.66 -1.89
CA GLN A 143 5.33 0.62 -1.57
C GLN A 143 6.07 1.73 -2.29
N GLY A 144 6.91 2.45 -1.56
CA GLY A 144 7.95 3.27 -2.15
C GLY A 144 9.32 2.87 -1.63
N TRP A 145 10.34 3.07 -2.43
CA TRP A 145 11.72 2.75 -2.07
C TRP A 145 12.69 3.77 -2.65
N ALA A 146 13.82 3.92 -1.99
CA ALA A 146 14.94 4.73 -2.45
C ALA A 146 16.24 3.98 -2.17
N ALA A 147 17.19 4.03 -3.10
CA ALA A 147 18.44 3.30 -3.02
C ALA A 147 19.65 4.22 -3.14
N TRP A 148 20.69 3.93 -2.37
CA TRP A 148 21.95 4.68 -2.35
C TRP A 148 23.12 3.71 -2.48
N TYR A 149 24.16 4.14 -3.17
CA TYR A 149 25.49 3.54 -2.99
C TYR A 149 26.10 4.13 -1.72
N VAL A 150 26.64 3.30 -0.83
CA VAL A 150 27.36 3.72 0.39
C VAL A 150 28.70 2.99 0.46
N ASP A 151 29.57 3.38 1.39
CA ASP A 151 30.83 2.68 1.64
C ASP A 151 30.57 1.23 2.07
N ARG A 152 31.19 0.28 1.38
CA ARG A 152 31.07 -1.16 1.66
C ARG A 152 31.51 -1.49 3.09
N ALA A 153 32.57 -0.83 3.60
CA ALA A 153 33.05 -1.03 4.95
C ALA A 153 32.02 -0.57 6.00
N ALA A 154 31.24 0.47 5.70
CA ALA A 154 30.17 0.93 6.58
C ALA A 154 29.03 -0.08 6.68
N ILE A 155 28.69 -0.79 5.59
CA ILE A 155 27.71 -1.89 5.64
C ILE A 155 28.26 -3.08 6.42
N THR A 156 29.52 -3.48 6.18
CA THR A 156 30.15 -4.57 6.93
C THR A 156 30.09 -4.32 8.44
N ALA A 157 30.29 -3.07 8.88
CA ALA A 157 30.19 -2.68 10.29
C ALA A 157 28.77 -2.71 10.88
N LEU A 158 27.72 -2.86 10.05
CA LEU A 158 26.34 -3.06 10.49
C LEU A 158 25.97 -4.53 10.66
N LEU A 159 26.74 -5.46 10.09
CA LEU A 159 26.45 -6.89 10.17
C LEU A 159 26.97 -7.44 11.49
N ASP A 160 26.16 -8.26 12.16
CA ASP A 160 26.63 -9.05 13.29
C ASP A 160 27.59 -10.16 12.85
N ALA A 161 28.23 -10.83 13.82
CA ALA A 161 29.23 -11.85 13.53
C ALA A 161 28.66 -13.04 12.74
N ALA A 162 27.42 -13.45 13.02
CA ALA A 162 26.78 -14.58 12.34
C ALA A 162 26.46 -14.24 10.88
N THR A 163 25.93 -13.05 10.64
CA THR A 163 25.62 -12.53 9.30
C THR A 163 26.89 -12.31 8.49
N ALA A 164 27.94 -11.72 9.09
CA ALA A 164 29.21 -11.48 8.41
C ALA A 164 29.98 -12.78 8.08
N ALA A 165 29.74 -13.86 8.82
CA ALA A 165 30.28 -15.18 8.52
C ALA A 165 29.60 -15.83 7.31
N ALA A 166 28.30 -15.61 7.12
CA ALA A 166 27.53 -16.22 6.03
C ALA A 166 27.49 -15.38 4.75
N PHE A 167 27.57 -14.06 4.89
CA PHE A 167 27.32 -13.11 3.80
C PHE A 167 28.40 -12.05 3.70
N GLU A 168 28.48 -11.43 2.54
CA GLU A 168 29.27 -10.23 2.32
C GLU A 168 28.48 -9.16 1.56
N PRO A 169 28.74 -7.86 1.81
CA PRO A 169 28.07 -6.82 1.05
C PRO A 169 28.44 -6.89 -0.43
N LEU A 170 27.43 -6.79 -1.29
CA LEU A 170 27.57 -6.77 -2.75
C LEU A 170 28.52 -5.66 -3.17
N ASP A 171 29.54 -5.97 -3.96
CA ASP A 171 30.45 -4.98 -4.51
C ASP A 171 29.86 -4.36 -5.78
N CYS A 172 29.51 -3.08 -5.73
CA CYS A 172 29.03 -2.31 -6.87
C CYS A 172 30.15 -1.52 -7.57
N GLY A 173 31.42 -1.80 -7.24
CA GLY A 173 32.59 -1.10 -7.72
C GLY A 173 33.00 0.07 -6.82
N GLY A 174 34.29 0.41 -6.85
CA GLY A 174 34.83 1.57 -6.12
C GLY A 174 34.71 1.48 -4.60
N GLY A 175 34.62 0.27 -4.04
CA GLY A 175 34.41 0.06 -2.60
C GLY A 175 33.01 0.45 -2.13
N ARG A 176 32.02 0.47 -3.02
CA ARG A 176 30.63 0.84 -2.71
C ARG A 176 29.71 -0.36 -2.76
N SER A 177 28.63 -0.29 -1.99
CA SER A 177 27.57 -1.29 -1.98
C SER A 177 26.19 -0.62 -1.87
N LEU A 178 25.13 -1.35 -2.20
CA LEU A 178 23.78 -0.83 -2.34
C LEU A 178 22.98 -0.97 -1.04
N VAL A 179 22.41 0.15 -0.58
CA VAL A 179 21.45 0.23 0.53
C VAL A 179 20.12 0.72 -0.01
N THR A 180 19.02 0.14 0.44
CA THR A 180 17.66 0.53 0.08
C THR A 180 16.85 0.83 1.33
N LEU A 181 16.20 2.00 1.37
CA LEU A 181 15.19 2.34 2.36
C LEU A 181 13.82 2.14 1.72
N LEU A 182 12.99 1.30 2.31
CA LEU A 182 11.65 0.98 1.84
C LEU A 182 10.62 1.48 2.83
N ALA A 183 9.47 1.90 2.31
CA ALA A 183 8.29 2.25 3.08
C ALA A 183 7.07 1.59 2.46
N ILE A 184 6.32 0.86 3.29
CA ILE A 184 5.20 0.03 2.85
C ILE A 184 3.98 0.33 3.71
N ASP A 185 2.82 0.48 3.09
CA ASP A 185 1.51 0.57 3.74
C ASP A 185 0.69 -0.65 3.31
N PHE A 186 0.68 -1.68 4.17
CA PHE A 186 -0.07 -2.91 3.95
C PHE A 186 -1.54 -2.67 4.27
N ARG A 187 -2.39 -2.68 3.23
CA ARG A 187 -3.83 -2.43 3.32
C ARG A 187 -4.62 -3.73 3.46
N VAL A 188 -4.12 -4.81 2.84
CA VAL A 188 -4.67 -6.16 2.94
C VAL A 188 -3.51 -7.16 2.84
N SER A 189 -3.28 -7.93 3.89
CA SER A 189 -2.29 -9.01 3.93
C SER A 189 -2.68 -10.05 4.97
N ASP A 190 -2.04 -11.22 4.92
CA ASP A 190 -2.18 -12.24 5.96
C ASP A 190 -1.62 -11.79 7.33
N PHE A 191 -0.88 -10.67 7.38
CA PHE A 191 -0.43 -10.01 8.61
C PHE A 191 -1.37 -8.90 9.10
N GLY A 192 -2.52 -8.73 8.46
CA GLY A 192 -3.44 -7.63 8.73
C GLY A 192 -3.02 -6.31 8.07
N ARG A 193 -3.34 -5.19 8.73
CA ARG A 193 -3.14 -3.83 8.24
C ARG A 193 -2.09 -3.10 9.06
N TYR A 194 -0.98 -2.72 8.45
CA TYR A 194 0.10 -2.06 9.16
C TYR A 194 1.04 -1.33 8.19
N ARG A 195 1.93 -0.50 8.73
CA ARG A 195 2.97 0.19 7.97
C ARG A 195 4.33 -0.33 8.37
N GLU A 196 5.25 -0.27 7.42
CA GLU A 196 6.59 -0.80 7.59
C GLU A 196 7.62 0.16 7.01
N ILE A 197 8.71 0.40 7.74
CA ILE A 197 9.94 1.02 7.24
C ILE A 197 11.05 -0.03 7.31
N GLN A 198 11.74 -0.27 6.20
CA GLN A 198 12.81 -1.27 6.15
C GLN A 198 14.10 -0.63 5.65
N LEU A 199 15.22 -0.94 6.32
CA LEU A 199 16.55 -0.68 5.80
C LEU A 199 17.15 -2.00 5.31
N ALA A 200 17.26 -2.14 4.00
CA ALA A 200 17.85 -3.29 3.34
C ALA A 200 19.26 -2.98 2.83
N VAL A 201 20.14 -3.97 2.87
CA VAL A 201 21.44 -3.96 2.20
C VAL A 201 21.51 -5.10 1.21
N SER A 202 22.22 -4.93 0.09
CA SER A 202 22.42 -6.01 -0.87
C SER A 202 23.61 -6.88 -0.44
N LEU A 203 23.35 -8.15 -0.15
CA LEU A 203 24.39 -9.11 0.26
C LEU A 203 24.51 -10.24 -0.76
N THR A 204 25.70 -10.84 -0.82
CA THR A 204 25.99 -12.08 -1.55
C THR A 204 26.43 -13.14 -0.53
N PRO A 205 25.94 -14.38 -0.62
CA PRO A 205 26.45 -15.44 0.25
C PRO A 205 27.91 -15.80 -0.04
N ARG A 206 28.69 -16.11 0.99
CA ARG A 206 30.14 -16.39 0.83
C ARG A 206 30.44 -17.74 0.20
N GLU A 207 29.71 -18.78 0.58
CA GLU A 207 30.02 -20.18 0.25
C GLU A 207 29.10 -20.76 -0.83
N SER A 208 28.27 -19.92 -1.46
CA SER A 208 27.31 -20.33 -2.47
C SER A 208 27.44 -19.50 -3.74
N ALA A 209 27.24 -20.13 -4.90
CA ALA A 209 27.09 -19.43 -6.18
C ALA A 209 25.71 -18.75 -6.33
N ALA A 210 25.01 -18.52 -5.22
CA ALA A 210 23.70 -17.90 -5.18
C ALA A 210 23.75 -16.42 -5.56
N GLU A 211 22.64 -15.94 -6.12
CA GLU A 211 22.49 -14.56 -6.57
C GLU A 211 22.49 -13.55 -5.40
N PRO A 212 22.93 -12.30 -5.61
CA PRO A 212 22.78 -11.25 -4.61
C PRO A 212 21.31 -11.04 -4.23
N GLY A 213 21.06 -10.71 -2.97
CA GLY A 213 19.71 -10.55 -2.42
C GLY A 213 19.66 -9.46 -1.36
N ALA A 214 18.44 -9.09 -0.98
CA ALA A 214 18.20 -8.12 0.08
C ALA A 214 18.40 -8.78 1.46
N PHE A 215 19.10 -8.09 2.36
CA PHE A 215 19.14 -8.44 3.78
C PHE A 215 18.61 -7.25 4.58
N TYR A 216 17.57 -7.47 5.36
CA TYR A 216 16.98 -6.41 6.17
C TYR A 216 17.77 -6.22 7.46
N VAL A 217 18.54 -5.13 7.52
CA VAL A 217 19.29 -4.76 8.73
C VAL A 217 18.34 -4.28 9.82
N ARG A 218 17.26 -3.61 9.42
CA ARG A 218 16.20 -3.15 10.33
C ARG A 218 14.84 -3.16 9.66
N ILE A 219 13.84 -3.57 10.43
CA ILE A 219 12.44 -3.53 10.05
C ILE A 219 11.66 -2.88 11.19
N ILE A 220 10.96 -1.78 10.90
CA ILE A 220 10.10 -1.08 11.86
C ILE A 220 8.66 -1.25 11.42
N VAL A 221 7.78 -1.73 12.30
CA VAL A 221 6.37 -1.97 12.00
C VAL A 221 5.45 -1.17 12.93
N SER A 222 4.31 -0.71 12.39
CA SER A 222 3.32 0.02 13.19
C SER A 222 2.45 -0.87 14.09
N ASP A 223 2.52 -2.19 13.91
CA ASP A 223 1.73 -3.18 14.65
C ASP A 223 2.61 -4.41 14.99
N GLY A 224 2.44 -4.93 16.21
CA GLY A 224 3.20 -6.05 16.74
C GLY A 224 2.80 -7.42 16.16
N PHE A 225 1.65 -7.55 15.49
CA PHE A 225 1.17 -8.84 15.00
C PHE A 225 2.18 -9.56 14.09
N SER A 226 2.92 -8.81 13.25
CA SER A 226 3.88 -9.40 12.30
C SER A 226 5.27 -9.72 12.90
N VAL A 227 5.52 -9.38 14.16
CA VAL A 227 6.84 -9.51 14.79
C VAL A 227 7.17 -10.98 15.03
N GLU A 228 6.34 -11.68 15.80
CA GLU A 228 6.60 -13.06 16.19
C GLU A 228 6.55 -14.03 15.00
N PRO A 229 5.55 -13.97 14.09
CA PRO A 229 5.58 -14.77 12.87
C PRO A 229 6.79 -14.44 11.99
N GLY A 230 7.16 -13.16 11.87
CA GLY A 230 8.33 -12.71 11.11
C GLY A 230 9.63 -13.35 11.60
N ARG A 231 9.84 -13.27 12.92
CA ARG A 231 11.01 -13.80 13.61
C ARG A 231 11.07 -15.32 13.54
N ARG A 232 9.96 -16.02 13.85
CA ARG A 232 9.91 -17.48 13.84
C ARG A 232 9.94 -18.04 12.43
N ALA A 233 9.18 -17.53 11.48
CA ALA A 233 9.15 -18.11 10.13
C ALA A 233 10.40 -17.77 9.33
N TRP A 234 10.94 -16.56 9.42
CA TRP A 234 12.00 -16.10 8.51
C TRP A 234 13.26 -15.57 9.19
N GLY A 235 13.29 -15.48 10.52
CA GLY A 235 14.40 -14.85 11.23
C GLY A 235 14.40 -13.32 11.12
N PHE A 236 13.28 -12.69 10.76
CA PHE A 236 13.20 -11.24 10.68
C PHE A 236 13.03 -10.62 12.06
N ASP A 237 14.04 -9.88 12.52
CA ASP A 237 13.91 -9.04 13.71
C ASP A 237 13.22 -7.71 13.35
N LYS A 238 12.02 -7.54 13.93
CA LYS A 238 11.17 -6.37 13.72
C LYS A 238 10.99 -5.59 15.02
N ASP A 239 11.14 -4.27 14.95
CA ASP A 239 10.81 -3.36 16.05
C ASP A 239 9.41 -2.80 15.88
N VAL A 240 8.66 -2.65 16.97
CA VAL A 240 7.33 -2.02 16.94
C VAL A 240 7.44 -0.52 17.22
N PHE A 241 6.85 0.29 16.35
CA PHE A 241 6.69 1.73 16.53
C PHE A 241 5.31 2.15 16.06
N THR A 242 4.37 2.28 17.01
CA THR A 242 2.93 2.46 16.71
C THR A 242 2.61 3.78 16.00
N ASP A 243 3.41 4.82 16.25
CA ASP A 243 3.24 6.14 15.63
C ASP A 243 3.97 6.24 14.28
N LEU A 244 3.44 5.51 13.28
CA LEU A 244 3.93 5.56 11.90
C LEU A 244 2.78 5.84 10.92
N PRO A 245 2.19 7.05 10.96
CA PRO A 245 1.21 7.48 9.98
C PRO A 245 1.80 7.60 8.56
N VAL A 246 0.91 7.46 7.57
CA VAL A 246 1.17 7.75 6.16
C VAL A 246 0.22 8.84 5.67
N ARG A 247 0.77 9.82 4.94
CA ARG A 247 0.01 10.88 4.30
C ARG A 247 0.15 10.77 2.78
N TYR A 248 -0.97 10.56 2.11
CA TYR A 248 -1.02 10.49 0.66
C TYR A 248 -1.35 11.86 0.03
N ARG A 249 -0.61 12.20 -1.02
CA ARG A 249 -0.87 13.30 -1.96
C ARG A 249 -0.87 12.77 -3.38
N ALA A 250 -1.33 13.55 -4.36
CA ALA A 250 -1.42 13.09 -5.74
C ALA A 250 -0.06 12.66 -6.33
N ASP A 251 1.01 13.37 -5.96
CA ASP A 251 2.36 13.23 -6.51
C ASP A 251 3.37 12.60 -5.54
N HIS A 252 3.00 12.38 -4.27
CA HIS A 252 3.90 11.83 -3.26
C HIS A 252 3.17 11.19 -2.07
N ALA A 253 3.88 10.35 -1.32
CA ALA A 253 3.49 9.85 -0.01
C ALA A 253 4.53 10.28 1.02
N VAL A 254 4.09 10.53 2.26
CA VAL A 254 4.99 10.82 3.39
C VAL A 254 4.71 9.82 4.50
N PHE A 255 5.71 9.02 4.85
CA PHE A 255 5.73 8.21 6.07
C PHE A 255 6.44 9.02 7.13
N HIS A 256 5.82 9.22 8.28
CA HIS A 256 6.40 10.07 9.31
C HIS A 256 6.07 9.56 10.71
N THR A 257 6.81 10.07 11.68
CA THR A 257 6.42 10.01 13.09
C THR A 257 5.75 11.34 13.48
N GLY A 258 5.01 11.35 14.58
CA GLY A 258 4.39 12.54 15.13
C GLY A 258 3.55 13.33 14.12
N ASP A 259 3.66 14.66 14.20
CA ASP A 259 2.89 15.60 13.39
C ASP A 259 3.66 16.09 12.14
N ASP A 260 4.74 15.41 11.75
CA ASP A 260 5.64 15.81 10.65
C ASP A 260 6.21 17.23 10.85
N ARG A 261 6.62 17.54 12.08
CA ARG A 261 7.28 18.79 12.47
C ARG A 261 8.79 18.62 12.53
N PRO A 262 9.61 19.69 12.43
CA PRO A 262 11.05 19.61 12.66
C PRO A 262 11.38 18.84 13.96
N GLY A 263 12.26 17.85 13.86
CA GLY A 263 12.54 16.90 14.95
C GLY A 263 11.89 15.51 14.75
N ASP A 264 10.86 15.41 13.91
CA ASP A 264 10.24 14.13 13.55
C ASP A 264 11.00 13.40 12.43
N PHE A 265 10.88 12.08 12.38
CA PHE A 265 11.25 11.34 11.17
C PHE A 265 10.22 11.61 10.06
N ALA A 266 10.69 11.82 8.84
CA ALA A 266 9.83 11.85 7.66
C ALA A 266 10.56 11.32 6.42
N LEU A 267 9.90 10.41 5.70
CA LEU A 267 10.31 9.89 4.41
C LEU A 267 9.25 10.23 3.36
N ARG A 268 9.56 11.19 2.49
CA ARG A 268 8.75 11.61 1.36
C ARG A 268 9.20 10.89 0.11
N LEU A 269 8.32 10.08 -0.47
CA LEU A 269 8.55 9.29 -1.68
C LEU A 269 7.63 9.79 -2.80
N PRO A 270 8.14 10.00 -4.03
CA PRO A 270 7.30 10.38 -5.15
C PRO A 270 6.34 9.23 -5.50
N ARG A 271 5.09 9.57 -5.82
CA ARG A 271 4.06 8.65 -6.32
C ARG A 271 3.91 8.87 -7.80
N PHE A 272 4.32 7.91 -8.60
CA PHE A 272 4.33 8.04 -10.05
C PHE A 272 4.34 6.67 -10.72
N GLY A 273 4.10 6.69 -12.02
CA GLY A 273 4.13 5.50 -12.85
C GLY A 273 2.76 4.96 -13.21
N SER A 274 2.71 4.32 -14.38
CA SER A 274 1.56 3.57 -14.89
C SER A 274 1.97 2.14 -15.26
N GLY A 275 3.18 1.74 -14.89
CA GLY A 275 3.75 0.44 -15.16
C GLY A 275 3.05 -0.67 -14.38
N ARG A 276 3.39 -1.91 -14.76
CA ARG A 276 2.91 -3.14 -14.14
C ARG A 276 4.01 -4.19 -14.15
N SER A 277 4.11 -4.93 -13.07
CA SER A 277 4.97 -6.11 -12.92
C SER A 277 4.12 -7.32 -12.55
N VAL A 278 4.58 -8.48 -12.96
CA VAL A 278 3.95 -9.77 -12.66
C VAL A 278 5.04 -10.74 -12.25
N ASP A 279 4.87 -11.35 -11.08
CA ASP A 279 5.69 -12.42 -10.52
C ASP A 279 7.19 -12.15 -10.60
N VAL A 280 7.60 -10.95 -10.17
CA VAL A 280 9.01 -10.57 -10.07
C VAL A 280 9.58 -11.16 -8.77
N PRO A 281 10.52 -12.12 -8.85
CA PRO A 281 11.11 -12.69 -7.66
C PRO A 281 12.06 -11.68 -7.01
N VAL A 282 11.93 -11.51 -5.70
CA VAL A 282 12.85 -10.76 -4.85
C VAL A 282 13.47 -11.74 -3.88
N VAL A 283 14.79 -11.91 -3.99
CA VAL A 283 15.55 -12.76 -3.06
C VAL A 283 15.84 -11.98 -1.79
N ILE A 284 15.49 -12.59 -0.67
CA ILE A 284 15.73 -12.08 0.66
C ILE A 284 16.58 -13.09 1.43
N TYR A 285 17.59 -12.60 2.12
CA TYR A 285 18.44 -13.38 3.01
C TYR A 285 18.19 -13.00 4.46
N SER A 286 18.36 -13.97 5.35
CA SER A 286 18.23 -13.80 6.79
C SER A 286 19.10 -14.83 7.52
N VAL A 287 19.35 -14.62 8.81
CA VAL A 287 19.96 -15.61 9.71
C VAL A 287 18.93 -15.98 10.76
N ARG A 288 18.44 -17.21 10.69
CA ARG A 288 17.35 -17.70 11.54
C ARG A 288 17.87 -18.42 12.77
N ALA A 289 17.38 -18.05 13.95
CA ALA A 289 17.61 -18.82 15.18
C ALA A 289 16.91 -20.19 15.10
N PRO A 290 17.44 -21.24 15.75
CA PRO A 290 16.77 -22.53 15.76
C PRO A 290 15.37 -22.44 16.38
N ASP A 291 14.39 -23.06 15.73
CA ASP A 291 13.02 -23.21 16.23
C ASP A 291 12.70 -24.69 16.45
N ALA A 292 11.94 -25.00 17.50
CA ALA A 292 11.54 -26.36 17.84
C ALA A 292 10.59 -26.98 16.80
N ALA A 293 9.92 -26.17 15.99
CA ALA A 293 8.89 -26.63 15.05
C ALA A 293 9.44 -27.28 13.77
N ASP A 294 10.56 -26.79 13.21
CA ASP A 294 11.01 -27.18 11.87
C ASP A 294 12.52 -27.43 11.73
N ALA A 295 13.29 -27.34 12.82
CA ALA A 295 14.74 -27.57 12.88
C ALA A 295 15.60 -26.74 11.88
N ILE A 296 15.01 -25.76 11.19
CA ILE A 296 15.74 -24.86 10.29
C ILE A 296 16.48 -23.83 11.16
N ALA A 297 17.78 -23.66 10.93
CA ALA A 297 18.59 -22.67 11.64
C ALA A 297 19.72 -22.18 10.75
N GLY A 298 20.29 -21.02 11.09
CA GLY A 298 21.38 -20.41 10.35
C GLY A 298 20.93 -19.62 9.13
N PRO A 299 21.81 -19.42 8.14
CA PRO A 299 21.51 -18.64 6.96
C PRO A 299 20.38 -19.26 6.13
N VAL A 300 19.39 -18.46 5.76
CA VAL A 300 18.25 -18.88 4.95
C VAL A 300 18.05 -17.96 3.76
N ARG A 301 17.54 -18.54 2.67
CA ARG A 301 17.04 -17.85 1.48
C ARG A 301 15.51 -17.86 1.48
N ILE A 302 14.94 -16.73 1.14
CA ILE A 302 13.51 -16.49 1.09
C ILE A 302 13.20 -15.83 -0.25
N VAL A 303 12.09 -16.20 -0.88
CA VAL A 303 11.64 -15.57 -2.13
C VAL A 303 10.33 -14.85 -1.87
N LEU A 304 10.28 -13.58 -2.24
CA LEU A 304 9.05 -12.82 -2.38
C LEU A 304 8.71 -12.72 -3.86
N ASN A 305 7.66 -13.40 -4.31
CA ASN A 305 7.14 -13.22 -5.66
C ASN A 305 6.24 -11.99 -5.67
N ARG A 306 6.72 -10.87 -6.21
CA ARG A 306 6.04 -9.56 -6.18
C ARG A 306 5.38 -9.25 -7.51
N SER A 307 4.13 -8.81 -7.46
CA SER A 307 3.44 -8.17 -8.59
C SER A 307 3.03 -6.74 -8.23
N GLY A 308 2.79 -5.91 -9.24
CA GLY A 308 2.55 -4.49 -9.03
C GLY A 308 1.76 -3.82 -10.14
N SER A 309 1.02 -2.76 -9.79
CA SER A 309 0.50 -1.80 -10.77
C SER A 309 0.58 -0.37 -10.25
N GLY A 310 0.57 0.59 -11.17
CA GLY A 310 0.89 1.98 -10.85
C GLY A 310 2.33 2.11 -10.36
N GLU A 311 3.24 1.39 -11.03
CA GLU A 311 4.66 1.36 -10.67
C GLU A 311 5.53 2.09 -11.68
N ALA A 312 6.63 2.64 -11.17
CA ALA A 312 7.72 3.15 -11.97
C ALA A 312 9.00 3.21 -11.13
N THR A 313 10.11 3.24 -11.85
CA THR A 313 11.46 3.45 -11.32
C THR A 313 12.07 4.63 -12.04
N GLN A 314 12.82 5.45 -11.32
CA GLN A 314 13.64 6.51 -11.90
C GLN A 314 15.04 6.49 -11.31
N ILE A 315 16.02 6.85 -12.14
CA ILE A 315 17.41 7.08 -11.69
C ILE A 315 17.48 8.48 -11.08
N GLY A 316 18.11 8.61 -9.91
CA GLY A 316 18.09 9.84 -9.14
C GLY A 316 16.71 10.11 -8.54
N GLY A 317 16.27 11.37 -8.60
CA GLY A 317 14.93 11.82 -8.21
C GLY A 317 14.83 12.43 -6.80
N SER A 318 13.70 13.07 -6.55
CA SER A 318 13.46 13.86 -5.33
C SER A 318 12.80 13.03 -4.23
N VAL A 319 13.62 12.29 -3.49
CA VAL A 319 13.23 11.67 -2.21
C VAL A 319 13.58 12.65 -1.10
N GLY A 320 12.62 12.93 -0.23
CA GLY A 320 12.86 13.74 0.97
C GLY A 320 13.09 12.83 2.17
N LEU A 321 14.24 12.94 2.83
CA LEU A 321 14.52 12.23 4.07
C LEU A 321 14.85 13.24 5.17
N ARG A 322 14.07 13.19 6.24
CA ARG A 322 14.29 13.96 7.46
C ARG A 322 14.45 12.99 8.61
N LEU A 323 15.58 13.07 9.30
CA LEU A 323 15.89 12.21 10.42
C LEU A 323 15.28 12.79 11.69
N GLY A 324 14.65 11.93 12.48
CA GLY A 324 14.13 12.30 13.79
C GLY A 324 15.23 12.57 14.81
N ASP A 325 14.87 13.30 15.86
CA ASP A 325 15.69 13.53 17.05
C ASP A 325 15.42 12.42 18.08
N PRO A 326 16.44 11.61 18.44
CA PRO A 326 16.33 10.62 19.52
C PRO A 326 15.87 11.22 20.85
N ALA A 327 16.28 12.45 21.17
CA ALA A 327 15.95 13.10 22.44
C ALA A 327 14.46 13.45 22.56
N LEU A 328 13.77 13.58 21.43
CA LEU A 328 12.33 13.84 21.37
C LEU A 328 11.50 12.57 21.25
N GLY A 329 12.12 11.39 21.15
CA GLY A 329 11.41 10.11 20.95
C GLY A 329 10.77 9.97 19.56
N HIS A 330 11.07 10.87 18.63
CA HIS A 330 10.48 10.88 17.28
C HIS A 330 11.43 10.26 16.24
N CYS A 331 12.34 9.42 16.71
CA CYS A 331 13.15 8.56 15.88
C CYS A 331 12.90 7.10 16.27
N PHE A 332 13.03 6.18 15.32
CA PHE A 332 12.92 4.73 15.55
C PHE A 332 14.16 4.19 16.29
N CYS A 333 14.31 4.60 17.54
CA CYS A 333 15.27 4.03 18.46
C CYS A 333 14.59 2.85 19.17
N SER A 334 15.15 1.66 18.99
CA SER A 334 14.72 0.48 19.74
C SER A 334 15.37 0.45 21.12
N ALA A 335 15.06 -0.58 21.91
CA ALA A 335 15.61 -0.80 23.25
C ALA A 335 17.16 -0.64 23.27
N PRO A 336 17.76 -0.33 24.44
CA PRO A 336 19.20 -0.20 24.58
C PRO A 336 19.95 -1.40 23.98
N GLY A 337 20.87 -1.15 23.05
CA GLY A 337 21.70 -2.18 22.39
C GLY A 337 21.28 -2.54 20.96
N VAL A 338 20.04 -2.30 20.54
CA VAL A 338 19.57 -2.61 19.16
C VAL A 338 19.81 -1.44 18.19
N GLY A 339 20.22 -0.27 18.71
CA GLY A 339 20.64 0.89 17.92
C GLY A 339 19.47 1.66 17.31
N CYS A 340 19.69 2.91 16.92
CA CYS A 340 18.63 3.77 16.43
C CYS A 340 18.64 3.90 14.89
N LEU A 341 17.50 3.69 14.21
CA LEU A 341 17.47 3.72 12.74
C LEU A 341 17.96 5.06 12.19
N CYS A 342 17.53 6.20 12.75
CA CYS A 342 18.00 7.50 12.23
C CYS A 342 19.51 7.70 12.43
N GLU A 343 20.10 7.13 13.49
CA GLU A 343 21.57 7.15 13.66
C GLU A 343 22.27 6.29 12.61
N THR A 344 21.71 5.12 12.30
CA THR A 344 22.21 4.27 11.22
C THR A 344 22.13 4.98 9.86
N LEU A 345 21.00 5.59 9.54
CA LEU A 345 20.82 6.37 8.30
C LEU A 345 21.81 7.54 8.23
N ARG A 346 22.03 8.25 9.35
CA ARG A 346 23.01 9.35 9.46
C ARG A 346 24.45 8.88 9.29
N ARG A 347 24.81 7.74 9.88
CA ARG A 347 26.15 7.14 9.77
C ARG A 347 26.48 6.72 8.35
N LEU A 348 25.48 6.19 7.65
CA LEU A 348 25.58 5.85 6.23
C LEU A 348 25.48 7.08 5.31
N GLY A 349 25.10 8.25 5.84
CA GLY A 349 25.05 9.53 5.12
C GLY A 349 23.85 9.70 4.18
N LEU A 350 22.76 8.93 4.38
CA LEU A 350 21.60 8.95 3.47
C LEU A 350 20.84 10.28 3.54
N ASP A 351 20.91 11.00 4.66
CA ASP A 351 20.30 12.32 4.86
C ASP A 351 21.02 13.44 4.10
N ARG A 352 22.23 13.17 3.58
CA ARG A 352 23.09 14.17 2.92
C ARG A 352 23.35 13.84 1.46
N ALA A 353 22.89 12.70 0.98
CA ALA A 353 23.10 12.22 -0.37
C ALA A 353 21.77 12.02 -1.09
N LEU A 354 21.74 12.39 -2.37
CA LEU A 354 20.62 12.04 -3.24
C LEU A 354 20.64 10.53 -3.52
N PRO A 355 19.46 9.89 -3.62
CA PRO A 355 19.38 8.48 -3.99
C PRO A 355 19.92 8.26 -5.41
N ALA A 356 20.54 7.11 -5.63
CA ALA A 356 20.93 6.64 -6.95
C ALA A 356 19.70 6.25 -7.80
N ALA A 357 18.66 5.71 -7.15
CA ALA A 357 17.38 5.41 -7.78
C ALA A 357 16.26 5.42 -6.74
N ASN A 358 15.03 5.61 -7.20
CA ASN A 358 13.83 5.41 -6.39
C ASN A 358 12.70 4.84 -7.23
N GLY A 359 11.68 4.31 -6.57
CA GLY A 359 10.49 3.82 -7.23
C GLY A 359 9.26 3.81 -6.33
N TRP A 360 8.13 3.66 -7.00
CA TRP A 360 6.82 3.53 -6.38
C TRP A 360 6.08 2.34 -6.97
N THR A 361 5.20 1.74 -6.18
CA THR A 361 4.22 0.74 -6.61
C THR A 361 2.95 1.01 -5.84
N GLU A 362 1.90 1.44 -6.55
CA GLU A 362 0.64 1.84 -5.93
C GLU A 362 -0.17 0.65 -5.39
N ARG A 363 -0.22 -0.45 -6.17
CA ARG A 363 -0.94 -1.68 -5.81
C ARG A 363 0.03 -2.84 -5.92
N MET A 364 0.80 -3.05 -4.86
CA MET A 364 1.67 -4.21 -4.71
C MET A 364 0.88 -5.40 -4.20
N THR A 365 1.11 -6.55 -4.81
CA THR A 365 0.76 -7.85 -4.26
C THR A 365 2.02 -8.69 -4.13
N GLY A 366 1.99 -9.72 -3.30
CA GLY A 366 3.15 -10.57 -3.12
C GLY A 366 2.85 -11.87 -2.40
N GLN A 367 3.71 -12.85 -2.62
CA GLN A 367 3.70 -14.12 -1.91
C GLN A 367 5.10 -14.36 -1.34
N LEU A 368 5.19 -14.40 -0.01
CA LEU A 368 6.43 -14.61 0.72
C LEU A 368 6.56 -16.09 1.09
N GLU A 369 7.48 -16.77 0.41
CA GLU A 369 7.67 -18.21 0.50
C GLU A 369 8.29 -18.63 1.84
N ALA A 370 8.17 -19.91 2.19
CA ALA A 370 8.87 -20.50 3.33
C ALA A 370 10.40 -20.34 3.19
N PRO A 371 11.13 -20.19 4.31
CA PRO A 371 12.59 -20.13 4.27
C PRO A 371 13.16 -21.46 3.75
N CYS A 372 14.21 -21.35 2.95
CA CYS A 372 15.03 -22.49 2.54
C CYS A 372 16.43 -22.32 3.15
N PRO A 373 17.01 -23.34 3.82
CA PRO A 373 18.40 -23.27 4.25
C PRO A 373 19.33 -22.89 3.09
N LEU A 374 20.27 -22.00 3.37
CA LEU A 374 21.36 -21.71 2.44
C LEU A 374 22.38 -22.85 2.61
N GLY A 375 22.38 -23.78 1.64
CA GLY A 375 23.06 -25.08 1.73
C GLY A 375 24.55 -25.04 2.00
#